data_AF-A0A6V7RQA3-F1
#
_entry.id   AF-A0A6V7RQA3-F1
#
_cell.length_a   1.000
_cell.length_b   1.000
_cell.length_c   1.000
_cell.angle_alpha   90.00
_cell.angle_beta   90.00
_cell.angle_gamma   90.00
#
_symmetry.space_group_name_H-M   'P 1'
#
loop_
_entity.id
_entity.type
_entity.pdbx_description
1 polymer ?
#
loop_
_entity_poly.entity_id
_entity_poly.type
_entity_poly.pdbx_seq_one_letter_code
_entity_poly.pdbx_strand_id
1 'polypeptide(L)'
;MFKFDKNTVPYHISNLVFYVLTLVAVGLIYYFAFLPPLLEVTSDEFFANFGLRQAGGTAFFLVLVIVPILLLIGIVYHLFRLIKPVDKTAANN
;
A
#
# COMPACT_ATOMS: atom_id res chain seq x y z
N MET A 1 2.45 14.12 -6.47
CA MET A 1 3.86 13.90 -6.06
C MET A 1 4.55 15.25 -5.99
N PHE A 2 5.08 15.61 -4.83
CA PHE A 2 5.72 16.89 -4.59
C PHE A 2 6.82 17.19 -5.63
N LYS A 3 7.00 18.46 -6.00
CA LYS A 3 7.93 18.94 -7.05
C LYS A 3 9.43 18.70 -6.75
N PHE A 4 9.77 17.82 -5.80
CA PHE A 4 11.14 17.52 -5.45
C PHE A 4 11.76 16.59 -6.48
N ASP A 5 13.02 16.84 -6.80
CA ASP A 5 13.83 15.95 -7.63
C ASP A 5 13.96 14.57 -6.95
N LYS A 6 13.73 13.52 -7.73
CA LYS A 6 13.70 12.11 -7.30
C LYS A 6 14.96 11.63 -6.57
N ASN A 7 16.10 12.31 -6.76
CA ASN A 7 17.38 11.98 -6.14
C ASN A 7 17.67 12.83 -4.89
N THR A 8 16.66 13.49 -4.31
CA THR A 8 16.85 14.37 -3.15
C THR A 8 16.25 13.78 -1.89
N VAL A 9 16.88 14.08 -0.75
CA VAL A 9 16.38 13.67 0.57
C VAL A 9 14.93 14.15 0.82
N PRO A 10 14.54 15.41 0.52
CA PRO A 10 13.16 15.86 0.69
C PRO A 10 12.14 15.06 -0.12
N TYR A 11 12.51 14.61 -1.33
CA TYR A 11 11.66 13.72 -2.13
C TYR A 11 11.42 12.39 -1.42
N HIS A 12 12.47 11.77 -0.90
CA HIS A 12 12.33 10.47 -0.23
C HIS A 12 11.59 10.57 1.10
N ILE A 13 11.80 11.63 1.89
CA ILE A 13 11.05 11.86 3.14
C ILE A 13 9.56 12.08 2.84
N SER A 14 9.22 12.98 1.91
CA SER A 14 7.82 13.31 1.61
C SER A 14 7.05 12.09 1.10
N ASN A 15 7.68 11.29 0.24
CA ASN A 15 7.07 10.06 -0.25
C ASN A 15 7.00 8.99 0.83
N LEU A 16 8.01 8.81 1.68
CA LEU A 16 7.97 7.87 2.79
C LEU A 16 6.76 8.16 3.70
N VAL A 17 6.58 9.42 4.09
CA VAL A 17 5.42 9.86 4.90
C VAL A 17 4.11 9.56 4.16
N PHE A 18 4.02 9.87 2.87
CA PHE A 18 2.85 9.55 2.07
C PHE A 18 2.53 8.05 2.04
N TYR A 19 3.51 7.19 1.81
CA TYR A 19 3.30 5.74 1.77
C TYR A 19 2.89 5.19 3.13
N VAL A 20 3.49 5.66 4.23
CA VAL A 20 3.11 5.26 5.60
C VAL A 20 1.67 5.69 5.91
N LEU A 21 1.31 6.95 5.65
CA LEU A 21 -0.04 7.44 5.89
C LEU A 21 -1.09 6.70 5.05
N THR A 22 -0.76 6.41 3.79
CA THR A 22 -1.63 5.63 2.91
C THR A 22 -1.79 4.21 3.44
N LEU A 23 -0.72 3.58 3.92
CA LEU A 23 -0.78 2.24 4.51
C LEU A 23 -1.67 2.20 5.76
N VAL A 24 -1.56 3.21 6.62
CA VAL A 24 -2.44 3.35 7.80
C VAL A 24 -3.89 3.53 7.36
N ALA A 25 -4.17 4.41 6.39
CA ALA A 25 -5.52 4.64 5.88
C ALA A 25 -6.13 3.36 5.27
N VAL A 26 -5.36 2.63 4.45
CA VAL A 26 -5.78 1.33 3.90
C VAL A 26 -6.01 0.31 5.01
N GLY A 27 -5.16 0.27 6.04
CA GLY A 27 -5.33 -0.59 7.21
C GLY A 27 -6.62 -0.28 7.98
N LEU A 28 -6.97 1.00 8.15
CA LEU A 28 -8.23 1.42 8.77
C LEU A 28 -9.44 1.03 7.91
N ILE A 29 -9.35 1.20 6.59
CA ILE A 29 -10.38 0.74 5.65
C ILE A 29 -10.56 -0.77 5.79
N TYR A 30 -9.48 -1.54 5.88
CA TYR A 30 -9.55 -2.98 6.11
C TYR A 30 -10.25 -3.34 7.42
N TYR A 31 -9.83 -2.70 8.51
CA TYR A 31 -10.39 -2.96 9.83
C TYR A 31 -11.88 -2.60 9.94
N PHE A 32 -12.33 -1.48 9.36
CA PHE A 32 -13.72 -1.05 9.52
C PHE A 32 -14.67 -1.55 8.44
N ALA A 33 -14.23 -1.66 7.19
CA ALA A 33 -15.11 -2.04 6.08
C ALA A 33 -15.06 -3.55 5.76
N PHE A 34 -13.95 -4.23 6.06
CA PHE A 34 -13.72 -5.60 5.61
C PHE A 34 -13.62 -6.62 6.73
N LEU A 35 -13.06 -6.24 7.89
CA LEU A 35 -13.00 -7.16 9.03
C LEU A 35 -14.38 -7.60 9.54
N PRO A 36 -15.40 -6.73 9.70
CA PRO A 36 -16.70 -7.18 10.19
C PRO A 36 -17.36 -8.21 9.27
N PRO A 37 -17.43 -8.00 7.93
CA PRO A 37 -17.86 -9.05 7.02
C PRO A 37 -17.02 -10.31 7.17
N LEU A 38 -15.69 -10.24 7.19
CA LEU A 38 -14.81 -11.42 7.32
C LEU A 38 -15.04 -12.23 8.60
N LEU A 39 -15.38 -11.56 9.71
CA LEU A 39 -15.74 -12.22 10.97
C LEU A 39 -17.15 -12.84 10.93
N GLU A 40 -18.05 -12.29 10.12
CA GLU A 40 -19.38 -12.86 9.86
C GLU A 40 -19.32 -14.00 8.81
N VAL A 41 -18.37 -13.97 7.87
CA VAL A 41 -18.13 -14.95 6.79
C VAL A 41 -17.72 -16.33 7.29
N THR A 42 -17.29 -16.47 8.55
CA THR A 42 -17.08 -17.79 9.15
C THR A 42 -18.39 -18.53 9.45
N SER A 43 -19.55 -17.98 9.05
CA SER A 43 -20.84 -18.66 9.00
C SER A 43 -21.14 -19.19 7.59
N ASP A 44 -21.63 -20.43 7.51
CA ASP A 44 -21.82 -21.20 6.28
C ASP A 44 -22.73 -20.51 5.21
N GLU A 45 -23.51 -19.50 5.60
CA GLU A 45 -24.47 -18.79 4.75
C GLU A 45 -23.84 -17.76 3.79
N PHE A 46 -22.63 -17.28 4.08
CA PHE A 46 -21.98 -16.23 3.27
C PHE A 46 -21.49 -16.74 1.90
N PHE A 47 -21.02 -18.00 1.84
CA PHE A 47 -20.49 -18.59 0.61
C PHE A 47 -21.60 -19.01 -0.39
N ALA A 48 -22.83 -19.23 0.10
CA ALA A 48 -23.97 -19.63 -0.73
C ALA A 48 -24.50 -18.52 -1.66
N ASN A 49 -24.25 -17.25 -1.33
CA ASN A 49 -24.73 -16.08 -2.10
C ASN A 49 -23.63 -15.39 -2.95
N PHE A 50 -22.47 -16.02 -3.10
CA PHE A 50 -21.23 -15.36 -3.53
C PHE A 50 -21.02 -15.24 -5.06
N GLY A 51 -21.88 -15.86 -5.89
CA GLY A 51 -21.60 -16.15 -7.31
C GLY A 51 -21.45 -14.97 -8.30
N LEU A 52 -22.14 -13.83 -8.12
CA LEU A 52 -21.95 -12.62 -8.97
C LEU A 52 -21.04 -11.56 -8.32
N ARG A 53 -20.82 -11.65 -7.00
CA ARG A 53 -19.79 -10.92 -6.24
C ARG A 53 -18.38 -11.52 -6.46
N GLN A 54 -18.27 -12.70 -7.05
CA GLN A 54 -17.04 -13.49 -7.11
C GLN A 54 -15.94 -12.85 -7.98
N ALA A 55 -16.27 -12.24 -9.12
CA ALA A 55 -15.27 -11.59 -9.99
C ALA A 55 -14.81 -10.23 -9.44
N GLY A 56 -15.76 -9.38 -9.03
CA GLY A 56 -15.47 -8.11 -8.38
C GLY A 56 -14.79 -8.30 -7.03
N GLY A 57 -15.24 -9.28 -6.25
CA GLY A 57 -14.67 -9.69 -4.97
C GLY A 57 -13.27 -10.28 -5.10
N THR A 58 -12.98 -11.09 -6.12
CA THR A 58 -11.62 -11.62 -6.35
C THR A 58 -10.67 -10.52 -6.80
N ALA A 59 -11.06 -9.68 -7.76
CA ALA A 59 -10.25 -8.53 -8.17
C ALA A 59 -10.02 -7.55 -7.00
N PHE A 60 -11.06 -7.29 -6.21
CA PHE A 60 -10.99 -6.46 -5.02
C PHE A 60 -10.09 -7.08 -3.94
N PHE A 61 -10.19 -8.40 -3.70
CA PHE A 61 -9.34 -9.13 -2.76
C PHE A 61 -7.87 -9.09 -3.18
N LEU A 62 -7.59 -9.24 -4.48
CA LEU A 62 -6.25 -9.07 -5.02
C LEU A 62 -5.73 -7.65 -4.79
N VAL A 63 -6.54 -6.61 -5.04
CA VAL A 63 -6.17 -5.22 -4.72
C VAL A 63 -5.90 -5.07 -3.21
N LEU A 64 -6.73 -5.69 -2.38
CA LEU A 64 -6.60 -5.68 -0.91
C LEU A 64 -5.28 -6.25 -0.41
N VAL A 65 -4.74 -7.26 -1.09
CA VAL A 65 -3.46 -7.88 -0.75
C VAL A 65 -2.29 -7.16 -1.43
N ILE A 66 -2.44 -6.81 -2.71
CA ILE A 66 -1.38 -6.22 -3.53
C ILE A 66 -1.08 -4.79 -3.06
N VAL A 67 -2.09 -3.98 -2.76
CA VAL A 67 -1.88 -2.56 -2.38
C VAL A 67 -1.01 -2.43 -1.12
N PRO A 68 -1.29 -3.10 0.01
CA PRO A 68 -0.41 -3.07 1.18
C PRO A 68 1.02 -3.50 0.87
N ILE A 69 1.21 -4.55 0.06
CA ILE A 69 2.54 -5.02 -0.35
C ILE A 69 3.27 -3.93 -1.13
N LEU A 70 2.60 -3.28 -2.09
CA LEU A 70 3.19 -2.18 -2.88
C LEU A 70 3.53 -0.97 -2.00
N LEU A 71 2.68 -0.64 -1.04
CA LEU A 71 2.95 0.44 -0.08
C LEU A 71 4.17 0.11 0.79
N LEU A 72 4.29 -1.12 1.28
CA LEU A 72 5.47 -1.58 2.02
C LEU A 72 6.75 -1.53 1.17
N ILE A 73 6.69 -1.96 -0.09
CA ILE A 73 7.82 -1.83 -1.02
C ILE A 73 8.21 -0.36 -1.20
N GLY A 74 7.24 0.54 -1.36
CA GLY A 74 7.47 1.98 -1.41
C GLY A 74 8.17 2.52 -0.15
N ILE A 75 7.67 2.14 1.03
CA ILE A 75 8.28 2.50 2.33
C ILE A 75 9.73 2.04 2.39
N VAL A 76 9.98 0.75 2.11
CA VAL A 76 11.32 0.17 2.16
C VAL A 76 12.25 0.85 1.16
N TYR A 77 11.79 1.10 -0.07
CA TYR A 77 12.55 1.80 -1.09
C TYR A 77 12.96 3.21 -0.64
N HIS A 78 12.01 4.00 -0.14
CA HIS A 78 12.29 5.36 0.29
C HIS A 78 13.15 5.39 1.56
N LEU A 79 12.94 4.48 2.50
CA LEU A 79 13.77 4.34 3.69
C LEU A 79 15.22 3.97 3.33
N PHE A 80 15.40 3.00 2.43
CA PHE A 80 16.72 2.61 1.94
C PHE A 80 17.45 3.78 1.28
N ARG A 81 16.74 4.59 0.48
CA ARG A 81 17.30 5.78 -0.17
C ARG A 81 17.65 6.92 0.79
N LEU A 82 17.04 6.97 1.98
CA LEU A 82 17.44 7.90 3.03
C LEU A 82 18.71 7.45 3.74
N ILE A 83 18.88 6.13 3.93
CA ILE A 83 20.07 5.54 4.56
C ILE A 83 21.26 5.52 3.60
N LYS A 84 21.02 5.22 2.32
CA LYS A 84 22.01 5.20 1.24
C LYS A 84 21.60 6.20 0.13
N PRO A 85 21.76 7.51 0.38
CA PRO A 85 21.47 8.52 -0.63
C PRO A 85 22.40 8.33 -1.83
N VAL A 86 21.87 8.48 -3.04
CA VAL A 86 22.71 8.53 -4.24
C VAL A 86 23.27 9.94 -4.36
N ASP A 87 24.59 10.04 -4.25
CA ASP A 87 25.30 11.28 -4.47
C ASP A 87 25.08 11.77 -5.89
N LYS A 88 24.57 13.01 -6.01
CA LYS A 88 24.39 13.68 -7.31
C LYS A 88 25.72 13.88 -8.05
N THR A 89 26.85 13.83 -7.37
CA THR A 89 28.19 13.98 -7.96
C THR A 89 28.66 12.73 -8.71
N ALA A 90 28.16 11.54 -8.35
CA ALA A 90 28.50 10.28 -9.03
C ALA A 90 27.72 10.06 -10.34
N ALA A 91 26.64 10.82 -10.58
CA ALA A 91 25.80 10.69 -11.78
C ALA A 91 26.28 11.52 -12.98
N ASN A 92 27.33 12.34 -12.78
CA ASN A 92 27.82 13.31 -13.77
C ASN A 92 29.24 13.03 -14.27
N ASN A 93 29.82 11.87 -13.92
CA ASN A 93 31.15 11.42 -14.39
C ASN A 93 31.02 10.21 -15.30
#